data_AF-A0A1G2S746-F1
#
_entry.id   AF-A0A1G2S746-F1
#
_cell.length_a   1.000
_cell.length_b   1.000
_cell.length_c   1.000
_cell.angle_alpha   90.00
_cell.angle_beta   90.00
_cell.angle_gamma   90.00
#
_symmetry.space_group_name_H-M   'P 1'
#
loop_
_entity.id
_entity.type
_entity.pdbx_description
1 polymer ?
#
loop_
_entity_poly.entity_id
_entity_poly.type
_entity_poly.pdbx_seq_one_letter_code
_entity_poly.pdbx_strand_id
1 'polypeptide(L)' 'MIKEFLIKKMIKSKMPGVSDEQIDQVINLVQKNPALFQKIAEEAQAKIKAGMGQEQAMMAVMQAHAAELKALNG' A
#
# COMPACT_ATOMS: atom_id res chain seq x y z
N MET A 1 2.75 7.09 -15.41
CA MET A 1 3.97 7.67 -16.03
C MET A 1 4.78 8.55 -15.05
N ILE A 2 4.68 9.89 -15.01
CA ILE A 2 5.56 10.72 -14.14
C ILE A 2 5.33 10.45 -12.63
N LYS A 3 4.06 10.37 -12.20
CA LYS A 3 3.71 10.05 -10.80
C LYS A 3 4.21 8.66 -10.37
N GLU A 4 4.15 7.71 -11.29
CA GLU A 4 4.53 6.30 -11.09
C GLU A 4 6.02 6.16 -10.85
N PHE A 5 6.83 6.84 -11.66
CA PHE A 5 8.28 6.89 -11.52
C PHE A 5 8.71 7.52 -10.18
N LEU A 6 8.02 8.57 -9.74
CA LEU A 6 8.29 9.22 -8.45
C LEU A 6 7.93 8.33 -7.27
N ILE A 7 6.76 7.66 -7.32
CA ILE A 7 6.33 6.70 -6.29
C ILE A 7 7.31 5.52 -6.23
N LYS A 8 7.71 4.97 -7.38
CA LYS A 8 8.67 3.87 -7.48
C LYS A 8 10.03 4.22 -6.90
N LYS A 9 10.54 5.40 -7.22
CA LYS A 9 11.81 5.92 -6.67
C LYS A 9 11.73 6.16 -5.16
N MET A 10 10.59 6.65 -4.66
CA MET A 10 10.37 6.86 -3.22
C MET A 10 10.33 5.53 -2.46
N ILE A 11 9.60 4.53 -2.97
CA ILE A 11 9.49 3.20 -2.35
C ILE A 11 10.87 2.54 -2.30
N LYS A 12 11.62 2.52 -3.41
CA LYS A 12 13.01 2.00 -3.41
C LYS A 12 13.91 2.68 -2.40
N SER A 13 13.77 3.99 -2.22
CA SER A 13 14.59 4.76 -1.28
C SER A 13 14.23 4.51 0.19
N LYS A 14 12.97 4.15 0.48
CA LYS A 14 12.47 3.90 1.85
C LYS A 14 12.55 2.42 2.24
N MET A 15 12.48 1.52 1.26
CA MET A 15 12.49 0.06 1.42
C MET A 15 13.55 -0.55 0.50
N PRO A 16 14.85 -0.43 0.85
CA PRO A 16 15.90 -1.11 0.13
C PRO A 16 15.65 -2.63 0.20
N GLY A 17 15.51 -3.28 -0.95
CA GLY A 17 15.25 -4.72 -1.06
C GLY A 17 13.88 -5.12 -1.61
N VAL A 18 12.94 -4.17 -1.74
CA VAL A 18 11.70 -4.40 -2.49
C VAL A 18 12.00 -4.45 -3.99
N SER A 19 11.55 -5.52 -4.67
CA SER A 19 11.76 -5.75 -6.10
C SER A 19 10.90 -4.81 -6.94
N ASP A 20 11.34 -4.47 -8.15
CA ASP A 20 10.55 -3.64 -9.08
C ASP A 20 9.15 -4.23 -9.34
N GLU A 21 9.05 -5.55 -9.46
CA GLU A 21 7.79 -6.27 -9.66
C GLU A 21 6.82 -6.10 -8.50
N GLN A 22 7.33 -6.06 -7.26
CA GLN A 22 6.50 -5.83 -6.07
C GLN A 22 5.97 -4.38 -6.05
N ILE A 23 6.79 -3.42 -6.45
CA ILE A 23 6.36 -2.02 -6.58
C ILE A 23 5.30 -1.89 -7.67
N ASP A 24 5.53 -2.50 -8.83
CA ASP A 24 4.60 -2.45 -9.95
C ASP A 24 3.28 -3.16 -9.59
N GLN A 25 3.31 -4.24 -8.80
CA GLN A 25 2.11 -4.85 -8.23
C GLN A 25 1.34 -3.91 -7.31
N VAL A 26 2.02 -3.23 -6.37
CA VAL A 26 1.37 -2.24 -5.48
C VAL A 26 0.75 -1.11 -6.31
N ILE A 27 1.48 -0.57 -7.27
CA ILE A 27 0.99 0.49 -8.16
C ILE A 27 -0.24 0.02 -8.95
N ASN A 28 -0.20 -1.19 -9.51
CA ASN A 28 -1.31 -1.73 -10.29
C ASN A 28 -2.55 -1.97 -9.42
N LEU A 29 -2.37 -2.43 -8.18
CA LEU A 29 -3.46 -2.56 -7.22
C LEU A 29 -4.08 -1.19 -6.86
N VAL A 30 -3.25 -0.16 -6.67
CA VAL A 30 -3.71 1.23 -6.45
C VAL A 30 -4.50 1.75 -7.65
N GLN A 31 -4.06 1.44 -8.86
CA GLN A 31 -4.76 1.83 -10.09
C GLN A 31 -6.10 1.10 -10.26
N LYS A 32 -6.17 -0.19 -9.91
CA LYS A 32 -7.39 -0.98 -9.97
C LYS A 32 -8.47 -0.48 -9.01
N ASN A 33 -8.08 -0.11 -7.78
CA ASN A 33 -9.02 0.41 -6.79
C ASN A 33 -8.38 1.50 -5.90
N PRO A 34 -8.31 2.75 -6.40
CA PRO A 34 -7.71 3.84 -5.64
C PRO A 34 -8.50 4.16 -4.37
N ALA A 35 -9.81 3.91 -4.36
CA ALA A 35 -10.67 4.13 -3.18
C ALA A 35 -10.35 3.17 -2.04
N LEU A 36 -10.06 1.90 -2.35
CA LEU A 36 -9.62 0.92 -1.35
C LEU A 36 -8.27 1.33 -0.75
N PHE A 37 -7.30 1.77 -1.56
CA PHE A 37 -6.01 2.22 -1.05
C PHE A 37 -6.10 3.51 -0.23
N GLN A 38 -6.97 4.44 -0.63
CA GLN A 38 -7.28 5.64 0.17
C GLN A 38 -7.79 5.24 1.55
N LYS A 39 -8.76 4.32 1.64
CA LYS A 39 -9.26 3.78 2.92
C LYS A 39 -8.15 3.10 3.72
N ILE A 40 -7.36 2.24 3.09
CA ILE A 40 -6.23 1.55 3.74
C ILE A 40 -5.25 2.57 4.35
N ALA A 41 -4.92 3.62 3.60
CA ALA A 41 -4.01 4.66 4.07
C ALA A 41 -4.59 5.46 5.24
N GLU A 42 -5.88 5.82 5.17
CA GLU A 42 -6.58 6.54 6.24
C GLU A 42 -6.67 5.70 7.52
N GLU A 43 -7.04 4.43 7.43
CA GLU A 43 -7.10 3.51 8.56
C GLU A 43 -5.71 3.23 9.14
N ALA A 44 -4.71 3.01 8.29
CA ALA A 44 -3.34 2.78 8.74
C ALA A 44 -2.81 4.02 9.46
N GLN A 45 -3.07 5.21 8.92
CA GLN A 45 -2.68 6.46 9.56
C GLN A 45 -3.43 6.70 10.87
N ALA A 46 -4.71 6.33 10.97
CA ALA A 46 -5.47 6.38 12.22
C ALA A 46 -4.86 5.46 13.28
N LYS A 47 -4.47 4.23 12.92
CA LYS A 47 -3.79 3.28 13.83
C LYS A 47 -2.41 3.78 14.25
N ILE A 48 -1.65 4.39 13.34
CA ILE A 48 -0.36 5.02 13.65
C ILE A 48 -0.54 6.16 14.66
N LYS A 49 -1.54 7.03 14.43
CA LYS A 49 -1.89 8.11 15.35
C LYS A 49 -2.36 7.59 16.71
N ALA A 50 -2.97 6.40 16.76
CA ALA A 50 -3.35 5.72 17.98
C ALA A 50 -2.16 5.07 18.72
N GLY A 51 -0.93 5.19 18.20
CA GLY A 51 0.29 4.68 18.83
C GLY A 51 0.78 3.33 18.30
N MET A 52 0.14 2.77 17.28
CA MET A 52 0.58 1.53 16.64
C MET A 52 1.81 1.78 15.73
N GLY A 53 2.75 0.84 15.70
CA GLY A 53 3.90 0.94 14.79
C GLY A 53 3.45 0.98 13.32
N GLN A 54 4.12 1.78 12.48
CA GLN A 54 3.75 1.96 11.06
C GLN A 54 3.59 0.63 10.32
N GLU A 55 4.52 -0.30 10.53
CA GLU A 55 4.50 -1.61 9.89
C GLU A 55 3.34 -2.49 10.39
N GLN A 56 3.06 -2.48 11.70
CA GLN A 56 1.92 -3.19 12.29
C GLN A 56 0.58 -2.61 11.85
N ALA A 57 0.46 -1.28 11.78
CA ALA A 57 -0.74 -0.61 11.31
C ALA A 57 -1.02 -0.96 9.84
N MET A 58 0.01 -0.90 8.99
CA MET A 58 -0.11 -1.28 7.58
C MET A 58 -0.54 -2.75 7.44
N MET A 59 0.10 -3.66 8.18
CA MET A 59 -0.25 -5.09 8.19
C MET A 59 -1.68 -5.33 8.65
N ALA A 60 -2.11 -4.71 9.75
CA ALA A 60 -3.44 -4.89 10.32
C ALA A 60 -4.55 -4.42 9.35
N VAL A 61 -4.31 -3.33 8.62
CA VAL A 61 -5.27 -2.80 7.66
C VAL A 61 -5.24 -3.59 6.35
N MET A 62 -4.06 -3.96 5.84
CA MET A 62 -3.96 -4.86 4.69
C MET A 62 -4.63 -6.22 4.96
N GLN A 63 -4.53 -6.75 6.17
CA GLN A 63 -5.25 -7.96 6.59
C GLN A 63 -6.76 -7.75 6.63
N ALA A 64 -7.23 -6.62 7.18
CA ALA A 64 -8.65 -6.27 7.20
C ALA A 64 -9.24 -6.17 5.78
N HIS A 65 -8.47 -5.63 4.84
CA HIS A 65 -8.86 -5.48 3.44
C HIS A 65 -8.32 -6.61 2.53
N ALA A 66 -7.75 -7.68 3.08
CA ALA A 66 -7.14 -8.75 2.28
C ALA A 66 -8.15 -9.43 1.37
N ALA A 67 -9.40 -9.57 1.82
CA ALA A 67 -10.49 -10.12 1.03
C ALA A 67 -10.82 -9.22 -0.17
N GLU A 68 -10.86 -7.91 0.01
CA GLU A 68 -11.13 -6.93 -1.06
C GLU A 68 -9.95 -6.86 -2.04
N LEU A 69 -8.71 -6.84 -1.52
CA LEU A 69 -7.49 -6.89 -2.35
C LEU A 69 -7.43 -8.18 -3.18
N LYS A 70 -7.85 -9.31 -2.61
CA LYS A 70 -7.92 -10.60 -3.32
C LYS A 70 -9.03 -10.61 -4.36
N ALA A 71 -10.17 -10.01 -4.07
CA ALA A 71 -11.28 -9.86 -5.03
C ALA A 71 -10.90 -9.00 -6.25
N LEU A 72 -9.96 -8.06 -6.12
CA LEU A 72 -9.45 -7.24 -7.23
C LEU A 72 -8.48 -7.99 -8.17
N ASN A 73 -8.00 -9.16 -7.76
CA ASN A 73 -7.11 -10.02 -8.53
C ASN A 73 -7.76 -11.35 -8.96
N GLY A 74 -9.04 -11.55 -8.63
CA GLY A 74 -9.85 -12.70 -9.05
C GLY A 74 -10.66 -12.43 -10.30
#